data_AF-L8MY49-F1
#
_entry.id   AF-L8MY49-F1
#
_cell.length_a   1.000
_cell.length_b   1.000
_cell.length_c   1.000
_cell.angle_alpha   90.00
_cell.angle_beta   90.00
_cell.angle_gamma   90.00
#
_symmetry.space_group_name_H-M   'P 1'
#
loop_
_entity.id
_entity.type
_entity.pdbx_description
1 polymer ?
#
loop_
_entity_poly.entity_id
_entity_poly.type
_entity_poly.pdbx_seq_one_letter_code
_entity_poly.pdbx_strand_id
1 'polypeptide(L)'
;MPAATEQKPLLGKLRLTSNLRVVTGLHIGAGGENLDIGGLDKSVMRDPLTKHPYLPGSSIKGKMRSILERFLNKPANRDGGVKTFRYESDDLESGYSISNGIPFEGARSCEVSRVFGSTGKDCWLPESIVHPPDLDRVGKDEETFKGVKHLKAKGRNSPARLIVRDSHLTTDSAVLLKSIDTGLFMTEWKFENGIDRITAAANPRQLERVPAGAVFNFEIVYTVENAEQAVKDLQNLAIALAILEDDALGGHGSRGYGKVAFENFQLYYRDLEYYKTIGTANRTAQEPLNSSDNTEQLLNNFDQVTSAVERQLPSGKS
;
A
#
# COMPACT_ATOMS: atom_id res chain seq x y z
N MET A 1 23.24 -11.45 -4.47
CA MET A 1 22.82 -10.08 -4.12
C MET A 1 23.85 -9.63 -3.10
N PRO A 2 24.42 -8.42 -3.20
CA PRO A 2 25.26 -7.93 -2.11
C PRO A 2 24.39 -7.98 -0.85
N ALA A 3 24.79 -8.80 0.11
CA ALA A 3 24.04 -8.99 1.33
C ALA A 3 24.15 -7.70 2.13
N ALA A 4 23.02 -7.11 2.54
CA ALA A 4 23.06 -6.09 3.57
C ALA A 4 23.64 -6.74 4.84
N THR A 5 24.86 -6.37 5.20
CA THR A 5 25.58 -6.90 6.36
C THR A 5 25.14 -6.20 7.66
N GLU A 6 24.58 -4.99 7.54
CA GLU A 6 24.08 -4.19 8.65
C GLU A 6 22.56 -4.31 8.80
N GLN A 7 22.12 -4.54 10.04
CA GLN A 7 20.70 -4.52 10.40
C GLN A 7 20.21 -3.08 10.60
N LYS A 8 18.97 -2.81 10.20
CA LYS A 8 18.32 -1.54 10.49
C LYS A 8 17.78 -1.54 11.92
N PRO A 9 17.89 -0.44 12.67
CA PRO A 9 17.33 -0.36 14.01
C PRO A 9 15.80 -0.47 13.95
N LEU A 10 15.23 -1.23 14.89
CA LEU A 10 13.80 -1.23 15.16
C LEU A 10 13.56 -0.29 16.33
N LEU A 11 12.87 0.83 16.10
CA LEU A 11 12.50 1.76 17.18
C LEU A 11 11.13 1.42 17.76
N GLY A 12 10.24 0.84 16.95
CA GLY A 12 8.91 0.43 17.35
C GLY A 12 8.01 0.12 16.17
N LYS A 13 6.72 -0.09 16.45
CA LYS A 13 5.69 -0.25 15.44
C LYS A 13 4.50 0.63 15.74
N LEU A 14 4.05 1.36 14.72
CA LEU A 14 2.80 2.09 14.73
C LEU A 14 1.73 1.23 14.06
N ARG A 15 0.59 1.06 14.71
CA ARG A 15 -0.56 0.32 14.20
C ARG A 15 -1.73 1.28 14.09
N LEU A 16 -2.32 1.37 12.91
CA LEU A 16 -3.53 2.14 12.65
C LEU A 16 -4.62 1.16 12.23
N THR A 17 -5.76 1.21 12.91
CA THR A 17 -6.96 0.43 12.56
C THR A 17 -8.13 1.35 12.27
N SER A 18 -9.04 0.93 11.41
CA SER A 18 -10.29 1.64 11.14
C SER A 18 -11.36 0.69 10.58
N ASN A 19 -12.58 1.19 10.43
CA ASN A 19 -13.61 0.56 9.63
C ASN A 19 -13.56 1.12 8.21
N LEU A 20 -13.41 0.26 7.21
CA LEU A 20 -13.50 0.63 5.79
C LEU A 20 -14.93 0.34 5.30
N ARG A 21 -15.70 1.38 5.06
CA ARG A 21 -17.05 1.31 4.50
C ARG A 21 -17.01 1.39 2.99
N VAL A 22 -17.76 0.50 2.33
CA VAL A 22 -18.03 0.54 0.90
C VAL A 22 -19.18 1.53 0.66
N VAL A 23 -18.90 2.69 0.09
CA VAL A 23 -19.91 3.74 -0.19
C VAL A 23 -20.63 3.45 -1.50
N THR A 24 -19.91 2.98 -2.51
CA THR A 24 -20.50 2.43 -3.75
C THR A 24 -19.96 1.03 -4.00
N GLY A 25 -20.77 0.17 -4.62
CA GLY A 25 -20.44 -1.25 -4.76
C GLY A 25 -19.02 -1.50 -5.30
N LEU A 26 -18.31 -2.42 -4.67
CA LEU A 26 -16.86 -2.61 -4.81
C LEU A 26 -16.54 -3.94 -5.51
N HIS A 27 -15.65 -3.92 -6.49
CA HIS A 27 -15.19 -5.12 -7.17
C HIS A 27 -13.67 -5.25 -7.06
N ILE A 28 -13.20 -6.26 -6.33
CA ILE A 28 -11.81 -6.72 -6.39
C ILE A 28 -11.82 -8.11 -6.99
N GLY A 29 -11.43 -8.18 -8.27
CA GLY A 29 -11.46 -9.40 -9.06
C GLY A 29 -10.33 -10.36 -8.68
N ALA A 30 -10.59 -11.66 -8.81
CA ALA A 30 -9.63 -12.69 -8.44
C ALA A 30 -8.46 -12.93 -9.42
N GLY A 31 -8.44 -12.23 -10.57
CA GLY A 31 -7.61 -12.64 -11.71
C GLY A 31 -8.24 -13.86 -12.41
N GLY A 32 -8.28 -13.84 -13.74
CA GLY A 32 -9.01 -14.86 -14.51
C GLY A 32 -8.33 -16.23 -14.47
N GLU A 33 -9.08 -17.25 -14.05
CA GLU A 33 -9.08 -18.65 -14.53
C GLU A 33 -9.82 -19.63 -13.57
N ASN A 34 -10.85 -19.18 -12.86
CA ASN A 34 -11.88 -20.12 -12.38
C ASN A 34 -13.13 -19.91 -13.24
N LEU A 35 -13.07 -20.44 -14.47
CA LEU A 35 -14.28 -20.81 -15.20
C LEU A 35 -14.89 -21.99 -14.44
N ASP A 36 -15.63 -21.70 -13.37
CA ASP A 36 -16.63 -22.66 -12.92
C ASP A 36 -17.53 -22.94 -14.13
N ILE A 37 -17.87 -24.20 -14.38
CA ILE A 37 -18.68 -24.59 -15.54
C ILE A 37 -20.06 -23.94 -15.36
N GLY A 38 -20.32 -22.85 -16.10
CA GLY A 38 -21.50 -21.97 -15.93
C GLY A 38 -21.30 -20.75 -15.02
N GLY A 39 -20.05 -20.42 -14.68
CA GLY A 39 -19.65 -19.41 -13.69
C GLY A 39 -19.34 -18.01 -14.24
N LEU A 40 -19.30 -17.07 -13.30
CA LEU A 40 -19.10 -15.62 -13.43
C LEU A 40 -17.88 -15.20 -14.29
N ASP A 41 -18.08 -14.23 -15.19
CA ASP A 41 -16.99 -13.61 -15.99
C ASP A 41 -15.88 -13.00 -15.12
N LYS A 42 -16.24 -12.42 -13.96
CA LYS A 42 -15.31 -11.85 -12.96
C LYS A 42 -15.91 -11.95 -11.56
N SER A 43 -15.47 -12.92 -10.78
CA SER A 43 -15.88 -13.08 -9.39
C SER A 43 -15.10 -12.16 -8.44
N VAL A 44 -15.72 -11.86 -7.29
CA VAL A 44 -15.09 -11.15 -6.18
C VAL A 44 -14.21 -12.11 -5.39
N MET A 45 -13.05 -11.63 -4.92
CA MET A 45 -12.17 -12.38 -4.02
C MET A 45 -12.88 -12.82 -2.74
N ARG A 46 -12.74 -14.10 -2.37
CA ARG A 46 -13.36 -14.70 -1.18
C ARG A 46 -12.33 -15.44 -0.33
N ASP A 47 -12.52 -15.37 0.98
CA ASP A 47 -11.74 -16.15 1.94
C ASP A 47 -12.08 -17.64 1.77
N PRO A 48 -11.07 -18.54 1.65
CA PRO A 48 -11.32 -19.94 1.36
C PRO A 48 -12.02 -20.69 2.50
N LEU A 49 -11.88 -20.24 3.75
CA LEU A 49 -12.47 -20.87 4.94
C LEU A 49 -13.90 -20.41 5.15
N THR A 50 -14.13 -19.09 5.12
CA THR A 50 -15.45 -18.50 5.44
C THR A 50 -16.34 -18.30 4.21
N LYS A 51 -15.75 -18.27 3.01
CA LYS A 51 -16.37 -17.87 1.73
C LYS A 51 -16.83 -16.42 1.68
N HIS A 52 -16.52 -15.63 2.70
CA HIS A 52 -16.89 -14.21 2.75
C HIS A 52 -16.02 -13.41 1.78
N PRO A 53 -16.55 -12.35 1.15
CA PRO A 53 -15.71 -11.42 0.41
C PRO A 53 -14.71 -10.77 1.37
N TYR A 54 -13.49 -10.53 0.89
CA TYR A 54 -12.46 -9.79 1.63
C TYR A 54 -11.67 -8.89 0.68
N LEU A 55 -10.99 -7.88 1.23
CA LEU A 55 -10.14 -6.98 0.47
C LEU A 55 -8.67 -7.34 0.73
N PRO A 56 -7.94 -7.83 -0.28
CA PRO A 56 -6.52 -8.15 -0.11
C PRO A 56 -5.71 -6.91 0.27
N GLY A 57 -4.83 -7.06 1.26
CA GLY A 57 -3.93 -6.01 1.71
C GLY A 57 -2.97 -5.57 0.60
N SER A 58 -2.62 -6.47 -0.32
CA SER A 58 -1.83 -6.17 -1.52
C SER A 58 -2.55 -5.20 -2.47
N SER A 59 -3.87 -5.36 -2.66
CA SER A 59 -4.69 -4.47 -3.49
C SER A 59 -4.76 -3.07 -2.91
N ILE A 60 -5.00 -2.95 -1.60
CA ILE A 60 -5.03 -1.66 -0.91
C ILE A 60 -3.64 -1.02 -0.90
N LYS A 61 -2.60 -1.78 -0.55
CA LYS A 61 -1.20 -1.31 -0.56
C LYS A 61 -0.76 -0.83 -1.94
N GLY A 62 -1.10 -1.57 -3.00
CA GLY A 62 -0.78 -1.20 -4.37
C GLY A 62 -1.48 0.08 -4.81
N LYS A 63 -2.76 0.24 -4.44
CA LYS A 63 -3.51 1.46 -4.72
C LYS A 63 -2.93 2.66 -3.98
N MET A 64 -2.63 2.53 -2.69
CA MET A 64 -1.97 3.59 -1.90
C MET A 64 -0.60 3.96 -2.47
N ARG A 65 0.20 2.96 -2.90
CA ARG A 65 1.48 3.20 -3.56
C ARG A 65 1.30 4.01 -4.84
N SER A 66 0.38 3.60 -5.70
CA SER A 66 0.11 4.30 -6.97
C SER A 66 -0.36 5.74 -6.77
N ILE A 67 -1.22 5.98 -5.78
CA ILE A 67 -1.64 7.32 -5.36
C ILE A 67 -0.42 8.15 -4.95
N LEU A 68 0.44 7.61 -4.08
CA LEU A 68 1.58 8.36 -3.57
C LEU A 68 2.64 8.62 -4.64
N GLU A 69 2.89 7.67 -5.54
CA GLU A 69 3.74 7.86 -6.72
C GLU A 69 3.27 9.05 -7.57
N ARG A 70 1.95 9.13 -7.81
CA ARG A 70 1.34 10.24 -8.56
C ARG A 70 1.38 11.55 -7.77
N PHE A 71 1.06 11.52 -6.48
CA PHE A 71 1.07 12.69 -5.60
C PHE A 71 2.46 13.34 -5.51
N LEU A 72 3.51 12.52 -5.42
CA LEU A 72 4.91 12.97 -5.40
C LEU A 72 5.53 13.12 -6.79
N ASN A 73 4.72 13.00 -7.86
CA ASN A 73 5.12 13.14 -9.26
C ASN A 73 6.37 12.29 -9.62
N LYS A 74 6.39 11.02 -9.20
CA LYS A 74 7.51 10.11 -9.47
C LYS A 74 7.46 9.59 -10.92
N PRO A 75 8.60 9.50 -11.61
CA PRO A 75 8.63 9.03 -13.00
C PRO A 75 8.43 7.51 -13.07
N ALA A 76 7.69 7.02 -14.05
CA ALA A 76 7.62 5.57 -14.27
C ALA A 76 8.90 5.10 -14.97
N ASN A 77 9.81 4.48 -14.22
CA ASN A 77 11.13 4.06 -14.69
C ASN A 77 11.26 2.54 -14.89
N ARG A 78 10.29 1.74 -14.41
CA ARG A 78 10.38 0.28 -14.48
C ARG A 78 9.08 -0.37 -14.95
N ASP A 79 9.23 -1.38 -15.81
CA ASP A 79 8.15 -2.30 -16.18
C ASP A 79 7.80 -3.23 -15.00
N GLY A 80 6.51 -3.37 -14.69
CA GLY A 80 5.97 -4.17 -13.60
C GLY A 80 5.38 -5.51 -14.03
N GLY A 81 5.50 -5.88 -15.31
CA GLY A 81 4.79 -6.98 -15.95
C GLY A 81 3.77 -6.48 -16.98
N VAL A 82 2.83 -7.36 -17.37
CA VAL A 82 1.90 -7.16 -18.49
C VAL A 82 1.26 -5.77 -18.52
N LYS A 83 1.80 -4.89 -19.39
CA LYS A 83 1.34 -3.50 -19.61
C LYS A 83 1.27 -2.64 -18.34
N THR A 84 2.11 -2.91 -17.35
CA THR A 84 2.20 -2.12 -16.12
C THR A 84 3.53 -1.41 -16.04
N PHE A 85 3.49 -0.12 -15.73
CA PHE A 85 4.67 0.71 -15.50
C PHE A 85 4.54 1.33 -14.12
N ARG A 86 5.66 1.40 -13.39
CA ARG A 86 5.71 1.94 -12.03
C ARG A 86 7.00 2.69 -11.76
N TYR A 87 6.99 3.51 -10.71
CA TYR A 87 8.23 4.00 -10.13
C TYR A 87 8.88 2.91 -9.26
N GLU A 88 10.19 2.75 -9.37
CA GLU A 88 10.99 1.90 -8.51
C GLU A 88 12.35 2.54 -8.24
N SER A 89 12.80 2.50 -6.98
CA SER A 89 14.18 2.82 -6.66
C SER A 89 15.05 1.60 -6.94
N ASP A 90 15.91 1.66 -7.96
CA ASP A 90 16.69 0.50 -8.41
C ASP A 90 17.86 0.16 -7.46
N ASP A 91 18.21 1.04 -6.52
CA ASP A 91 19.17 0.81 -5.43
C ASP A 91 18.75 1.58 -4.15
N LEU A 92 19.50 1.40 -3.06
CA LEU A 92 19.43 2.21 -1.84
C LEU A 92 19.85 3.67 -2.08
N GLU A 93 20.77 3.90 -3.02
CA GLU A 93 21.28 5.21 -3.42
C GLU A 93 20.67 5.69 -4.74
N SER A 94 20.66 7.01 -4.97
CA SER A 94 20.09 7.60 -6.19
C SER A 94 20.93 7.31 -7.43
N GLY A 95 20.26 7.17 -8.57
CA GLY A 95 20.92 6.80 -9.83
C GLY A 95 20.01 6.90 -11.04
N TYR A 96 20.35 6.16 -12.09
CA TYR A 96 19.57 6.08 -13.33
C TYR A 96 19.26 4.63 -13.70
N SER A 97 18.04 4.39 -14.16
CA SER A 97 17.61 3.06 -14.62
C SER A 97 18.25 2.70 -15.94
N ILE A 98 18.83 1.51 -16.06
CA ILE A 98 19.53 1.07 -17.28
C ILE A 98 18.60 1.01 -18.49
N SER A 99 17.34 0.61 -18.30
CA SER A 99 16.42 0.35 -19.41
C SER A 99 16.03 1.59 -20.22
N ASN A 100 16.08 2.77 -19.62
CA ASN A 100 15.52 3.99 -20.22
C ASN A 100 16.26 5.27 -19.80
N GLY A 101 17.32 5.19 -18.98
CA GLY A 101 18.06 6.36 -18.52
C GLY A 101 17.24 7.31 -17.65
N ILE A 102 16.13 6.85 -17.07
CA ILE A 102 15.28 7.69 -16.21
C ILE A 102 15.91 7.77 -14.81
N PRO A 103 16.04 8.98 -14.22
CA PRO A 103 16.56 9.13 -12.86
C PRO A 103 15.59 8.56 -11.83
N PHE A 104 16.14 7.92 -10.81
CA PHE A 104 15.40 7.52 -9.62
C PHE A 104 16.09 8.03 -8.35
N GLU A 105 15.30 8.22 -7.31
CA GLU A 105 15.77 8.54 -5.98
C GLU A 105 16.09 7.24 -5.21
N GLY A 106 17.19 7.20 -4.47
CA GLY A 106 17.59 6.01 -3.72
C GLY A 106 16.54 5.57 -2.70
N ALA A 107 16.38 4.27 -2.48
CA ALA A 107 15.36 3.73 -1.59
C ALA A 107 15.51 4.16 -0.12
N ARG A 108 16.69 4.65 0.30
CA ARG A 108 16.91 5.20 1.66
C ARG A 108 16.23 6.55 1.86
N SER A 109 16.24 7.42 0.84
CA SER A 109 15.65 8.75 0.90
C SER A 109 14.26 8.79 0.29
N CYS A 110 13.97 7.95 -0.70
CA CYS A 110 12.70 7.98 -1.42
C CYS A 110 11.49 7.68 -0.53
N GLU A 111 10.61 8.67 -0.39
CA GLU A 111 9.39 8.62 0.41
C GLU A 111 8.44 7.47 0.00
N VAL A 112 8.43 7.09 -1.28
CA VAL A 112 7.65 5.93 -1.76
C VAL A 112 8.37 4.63 -1.40
N SER A 113 9.60 4.46 -1.86
CA SER A 113 10.29 3.16 -1.76
C SER A 113 10.68 2.77 -0.34
N ARG A 114 10.96 3.73 0.55
CA ARG A 114 11.24 3.39 1.96
C ARG A 114 9.99 2.89 2.70
N VAL A 115 8.82 3.40 2.34
CA VAL A 115 7.54 2.99 2.95
C VAL A 115 7.03 1.68 2.33
N PHE A 116 6.97 1.61 1.00
CA PHE A 116 6.36 0.51 0.27
C PHE A 116 7.32 -0.62 -0.13
N GLY A 117 8.63 -0.40 0.04
CA GLY A 117 9.70 -1.30 -0.38
C GLY A 117 10.10 -1.10 -1.84
N SER A 118 11.32 -1.52 -2.18
CA SER A 118 11.80 -1.61 -3.55
C SER A 118 12.69 -2.84 -3.77
N THR A 119 12.64 -3.35 -4.99
CA THR A 119 13.52 -4.44 -5.44
C THR A 119 14.66 -3.85 -6.25
N GLY A 120 15.90 -4.13 -5.85
CA GLY A 120 17.09 -3.71 -6.56
C GLY A 120 17.18 -4.32 -7.96
N LYS A 121 17.73 -3.56 -8.91
CA LYS A 121 18.04 -4.03 -10.26
C LYS A 121 19.33 -3.35 -10.70
N ASP A 122 20.01 -3.95 -11.68
CA ASP A 122 21.20 -3.32 -12.27
C ASP A 122 20.85 -1.88 -12.71
N CYS A 123 21.64 -0.93 -12.21
CA CYS A 123 21.42 0.50 -12.36
C CYS A 123 22.74 1.25 -12.54
N TRP A 124 22.64 2.49 -12.98
CA TRP A 124 23.76 3.43 -13.06
C TRP A 124 23.86 4.21 -11.76
N LEU A 125 24.97 4.03 -11.02
CA LEU A 125 25.26 4.76 -9.79
C LEU A 125 26.50 5.64 -9.98
N PRO A 126 26.58 6.82 -9.33
CA PRO A 126 27.76 7.66 -9.37
C PRO A 126 29.04 6.89 -9.01
N GLU A 127 30.15 7.14 -9.71
CA GLU A 127 31.43 6.46 -9.44
C GLU A 127 31.85 6.57 -7.96
N SER A 128 31.60 7.71 -7.32
CA SER A 128 31.84 7.94 -5.88
C SER A 128 31.09 6.96 -4.95
N ILE A 129 29.99 6.37 -5.41
CA ILE A 129 29.14 5.45 -4.66
C ILE A 129 29.49 3.99 -4.96
N VAL A 130 30.15 3.67 -6.09
CA VAL A 130 30.37 2.26 -6.51
C VAL A 130 31.68 1.67 -5.96
N HIS A 131 32.62 2.51 -5.51
CA HIS A 131 33.86 2.09 -4.86
C HIS A 131 33.84 1.74 -3.34
N PRO A 132 32.72 1.75 -2.58
CA PRO A 132 32.61 1.15 -1.24
C PRO A 132 32.69 -0.39 -1.27
N PRO A 133 33.04 -1.03 -0.14
CA PRO A 133 33.19 -2.48 -0.04
C PRO A 133 31.90 -3.30 -0.27
N ASP A 134 30.72 -2.67 -0.26
CA ASP A 134 29.41 -3.35 -0.24
C ASP A 134 28.65 -3.34 -1.59
N LEU A 135 29.30 -2.90 -2.68
CA LEU A 135 28.66 -2.76 -4.00
C LEU A 135 29.36 -3.59 -5.08
N ASP A 136 28.60 -4.52 -5.66
CA ASP A 136 29.05 -5.33 -6.79
C ASP A 136 28.96 -4.50 -8.08
N ARG A 137 30.11 -4.03 -8.59
CA ARG A 137 30.21 -3.48 -9.95
C ARG A 137 29.84 -4.57 -10.96
N VAL A 138 28.97 -4.26 -11.91
CA VAL A 138 28.53 -5.18 -12.96
C VAL A 138 29.22 -4.81 -14.27
N GLY A 139 30.27 -5.55 -14.60
CA GLY A 139 31.03 -5.34 -15.83
C GLY A 139 31.86 -4.05 -15.82
N LYS A 140 32.26 -3.60 -17.01
CA LYS A 140 33.08 -2.39 -17.20
C LYS A 140 32.28 -1.20 -17.74
N ASP A 141 30.99 -1.39 -17.97
CA ASP A 141 30.11 -0.37 -18.55
C ASP A 141 30.11 0.90 -17.68
N GLU A 142 30.16 2.05 -18.34
CA GLU A 142 30.13 3.38 -17.74
C GLU A 142 29.30 4.33 -18.62
N GLU A 143 28.62 5.28 -18.00
CA GLU A 143 27.80 6.27 -18.68
C GLU A 143 27.89 7.62 -17.94
N THR A 144 27.71 8.72 -18.65
CA THR A 144 27.77 10.07 -18.06
C THR A 144 26.39 10.70 -18.06
N PHE A 145 25.86 10.95 -16.87
CA PHE A 145 24.60 11.66 -16.70
C PHE A 145 24.88 13.01 -16.03
N LYS A 146 24.39 14.09 -16.64
CA LYS A 146 24.55 15.47 -16.12
C LYS A 146 26.01 15.83 -15.77
N GLY A 147 26.97 15.37 -16.56
CA GLY A 147 28.40 15.62 -16.35
C GLY A 147 29.05 14.80 -15.23
N VAL A 148 28.32 13.88 -14.60
CA VAL A 148 28.86 12.97 -13.58
C VAL A 148 29.00 11.57 -14.16
N LYS A 149 30.16 10.96 -13.95
CA LYS A 149 30.44 9.58 -14.36
C LYS A 149 29.69 8.59 -13.46
N HIS A 150 28.96 7.68 -14.08
CA HIS A 150 28.23 6.60 -13.43
C HIS A 150 28.79 5.25 -13.88
N LEU A 151 28.85 4.32 -12.94
CA LEU A 151 29.24 2.94 -13.18
C LEU A 151 28.03 2.04 -13.02
N LYS A 152 27.98 0.99 -13.82
CA LYS A 152 26.94 -0.03 -13.72
C LYS A 152 27.17 -0.88 -12.47
N ALA A 153 26.14 -0.96 -11.62
CA ALA A 153 26.21 -1.69 -10.36
C ALA A 153 24.95 -2.52 -10.14
N LYS A 154 25.07 -3.57 -9.34
CA LYS A 154 23.95 -4.41 -8.95
C LYS A 154 23.16 -3.73 -7.84
N GLY A 155 21.92 -3.35 -8.15
CA GLY A 155 21.04 -2.70 -7.19
C GLY A 155 20.70 -3.56 -5.98
N ARG A 156 20.61 -2.92 -4.81
CA ARG A 156 20.24 -3.52 -3.53
C ARG A 156 18.74 -3.41 -3.25
N ASN A 157 18.18 -4.42 -2.58
CA ASN A 157 16.77 -4.42 -2.15
C ASN A 157 16.55 -3.55 -0.92
N SER A 158 15.38 -2.90 -0.83
CA SER A 158 14.90 -2.25 0.39
C SER A 158 13.57 -2.86 0.83
N PRO A 159 13.53 -3.53 1.99
CA PRO A 159 12.28 -4.01 2.57
C PRO A 159 11.29 -2.88 2.85
N ALA A 160 9.99 -3.18 2.76
CA ALA A 160 8.92 -2.23 3.07
C ALA A 160 8.78 -2.01 4.58
N ARG A 161 8.62 -0.75 5.00
CA ARG A 161 8.22 -0.42 6.38
C ARG A 161 6.73 -0.63 6.64
N LEU A 162 5.90 -0.55 5.59
CA LEU A 162 4.45 -0.67 5.67
C LEU A 162 3.97 -2.11 5.40
N ILE A 163 3.17 -2.61 6.33
CA ILE A 163 2.36 -3.82 6.21
C ILE A 163 0.89 -3.38 6.15
N VAL A 164 0.14 -3.87 5.17
CA VAL A 164 -1.31 -3.70 5.06
C VAL A 164 -1.93 -5.08 5.21
N ARG A 165 -2.82 -5.25 6.19
CA ARG A 165 -3.49 -6.52 6.45
C ARG A 165 -4.66 -6.69 5.48
N ASP A 166 -5.00 -7.95 5.21
CA ASP A 166 -6.24 -8.28 4.53
C ASP A 166 -7.43 -7.78 5.36
N SER A 167 -8.36 -7.09 4.70
CA SER A 167 -9.52 -6.52 5.35
C SER A 167 -10.71 -7.46 5.20
N HIS A 168 -11.12 -8.08 6.31
CA HIS A 168 -12.28 -8.97 6.37
C HIS A 168 -13.52 -8.21 6.84
N LEU A 169 -14.71 -8.69 6.47
CA LEU A 169 -15.97 -8.10 6.93
C LEU A 169 -16.02 -7.98 8.46
N THR A 170 -16.62 -6.90 8.95
CA THR A 170 -17.01 -6.84 10.36
C THR A 170 -18.10 -7.87 10.63
N THR A 171 -18.23 -8.30 11.90
CA THR A 171 -19.26 -9.27 12.30
C THR A 171 -20.66 -8.80 11.88
N ASP A 172 -20.98 -7.53 12.15
CA ASP A 172 -22.28 -6.94 11.83
C ASP A 172 -22.52 -6.87 10.32
N SER A 173 -21.50 -6.48 9.56
CA SER A 173 -21.61 -6.46 8.10
C SER A 173 -21.78 -7.85 7.52
N ALA A 174 -21.11 -8.87 8.08
CA ALA A 174 -21.28 -10.25 7.64
C ALA A 174 -22.68 -10.80 7.96
N VAL A 175 -23.26 -10.44 9.12
CA VAL A 175 -24.64 -10.80 9.47
C VAL A 175 -25.62 -10.15 8.50
N LEU A 176 -25.49 -8.84 8.27
CA LEU A 176 -26.34 -8.08 7.36
C LEU A 176 -26.30 -8.67 5.94
N LEU A 177 -25.11 -8.87 5.39
CA LEU A 177 -24.94 -9.39 4.02
C LEU A 177 -25.40 -10.85 3.85
N LYS A 178 -25.47 -11.64 4.93
CA LYS A 178 -26.09 -13.00 4.88
C LYS A 178 -27.60 -12.95 4.80
N SER A 179 -28.22 -11.91 5.38
CA SER A 179 -29.69 -11.81 5.45
C SER A 179 -30.34 -11.28 4.17
N ILE A 180 -29.57 -10.66 3.29
CA ILE A 180 -30.09 -10.09 2.04
C ILE A 180 -30.12 -11.14 0.93
N ASP A 181 -31.25 -11.27 0.24
CA ASP A 181 -31.34 -12.06 -0.98
C ASP A 181 -31.04 -11.18 -2.19
N THR A 182 -29.82 -11.33 -2.72
CA THR A 182 -29.28 -10.58 -3.86
C THR A 182 -29.00 -11.50 -5.05
N GLY A 183 -29.39 -12.78 -4.95
CA GLY A 183 -29.07 -13.82 -5.93
C GLY A 183 -27.63 -14.34 -5.87
N LEU A 184 -26.77 -13.80 -4.99
CA LEU A 184 -25.42 -14.31 -4.70
C LEU A 184 -25.15 -14.28 -3.19
N PHE A 185 -24.15 -15.06 -2.75
CA PHE A 185 -23.78 -15.12 -1.34
C PHE A 185 -23.00 -13.87 -0.91
N MET A 186 -23.63 -12.97 -0.16
CA MET A 186 -23.08 -11.71 0.36
C MET A 186 -22.62 -10.69 -0.69
N THR A 187 -22.92 -10.93 -1.96
CA THR A 187 -22.52 -10.11 -3.11
C THR A 187 -23.74 -9.85 -3.97
N GLU A 188 -23.66 -8.87 -4.88
CA GLU A 188 -24.77 -8.58 -5.80
C GLU A 188 -24.32 -8.64 -7.26
N TRP A 189 -25.29 -8.92 -8.13
CA TRP A 189 -25.16 -8.74 -9.56
C TRP A 189 -25.30 -7.27 -9.92
N LYS A 190 -24.34 -6.76 -10.69
CA LYS A 190 -24.51 -5.51 -11.41
C LYS A 190 -24.41 -5.74 -12.91
N PHE A 191 -25.49 -5.35 -13.58
CA PHE A 191 -25.54 -5.25 -15.02
C PHE A 191 -24.90 -3.94 -15.47
N GLU A 192 -24.07 -4.04 -16.49
CA GLU A 192 -23.57 -2.90 -17.25
C GLU A 192 -23.80 -3.13 -18.73
N ASN A 193 -24.05 -2.07 -19.49
CA ASN A 193 -24.25 -2.18 -20.94
C ASN A 193 -23.14 -1.40 -21.65
N GLY A 194 -22.42 -2.06 -22.55
CA GLY A 194 -21.73 -1.36 -23.63
C GLY A 194 -22.77 -0.97 -24.67
N ILE A 195 -22.81 0.30 -25.10
CA ILE A 195 -23.75 0.74 -26.14
C ILE A 195 -22.95 1.05 -27.40
N ASP A 196 -23.32 0.43 -28.51
CA ASP A 196 -22.80 0.78 -29.83
C ASP A 196 -23.25 2.20 -30.18
N ARG A 197 -22.31 3.10 -30.46
CA ARG A 197 -22.61 4.52 -30.63
C ARG A 197 -23.33 4.86 -31.93
N ILE A 198 -23.39 3.93 -32.89
CA ILE A 198 -24.02 4.13 -34.20
C ILE A 198 -25.41 3.49 -34.20
N THR A 199 -25.49 2.23 -33.81
CA THR A 199 -26.73 1.43 -33.83
C THR A 199 -27.55 1.54 -32.54
N ALA A 200 -26.99 2.15 -31.49
CA ALA A 200 -27.55 2.19 -30.13
C ALA A 200 -27.81 0.79 -29.52
N ALA A 201 -27.27 -0.28 -30.11
CA ALA A 201 -27.43 -1.64 -29.61
C ALA A 201 -26.70 -1.83 -28.27
N ALA A 202 -27.37 -2.45 -27.32
CA ALA A 202 -26.82 -2.77 -26.01
C ALA A 202 -26.12 -4.13 -26.03
N ASN A 203 -24.91 -4.18 -25.48
CA ASN A 203 -24.15 -5.38 -25.18
C ASN A 203 -24.04 -5.51 -23.65
N PRO A 204 -24.99 -6.21 -22.99
CA PRO A 204 -25.03 -6.34 -21.54
C PRO A 204 -23.93 -7.28 -21.05
N ARG A 205 -23.29 -6.90 -19.94
CA ARG A 205 -22.32 -7.69 -19.20
C ARG A 205 -22.69 -7.72 -17.72
N GLN A 206 -22.38 -8.84 -17.06
CA GLN A 206 -22.68 -9.03 -15.65
C GLN A 206 -21.39 -9.03 -14.84
N LEU A 207 -21.39 -8.31 -13.72
CA LEU A 207 -20.27 -8.24 -12.80
C LEU A 207 -20.77 -8.52 -11.37
N GLU A 208 -20.10 -9.43 -10.67
CA GLU A 208 -20.27 -9.57 -9.23
C GLU A 208 -19.57 -8.42 -8.51
N ARG A 209 -20.19 -7.87 -7.48
CA ARG A 209 -19.55 -6.88 -6.60
C ARG A 209 -20.04 -7.00 -5.16
N VAL A 210 -19.26 -6.47 -4.24
CA VAL A 210 -19.67 -6.26 -2.86
C VAL A 210 -20.69 -5.11 -2.82
N PRO A 211 -21.86 -5.29 -2.19
CA PRO A 211 -22.89 -4.25 -2.08
C PRO A 211 -22.39 -3.01 -1.35
N ALA A 212 -22.99 -1.87 -1.68
CA ALA A 212 -22.80 -0.65 -0.90
C ALA A 212 -23.30 -0.85 0.54
N GLY A 213 -22.64 -0.20 1.50
CA GLY A 213 -22.92 -0.34 2.93
C GLY A 213 -22.11 -1.43 3.63
N ALA A 214 -21.45 -2.33 2.90
CA ALA A 214 -20.55 -3.32 3.48
C ALA A 214 -19.40 -2.65 4.25
N VAL A 215 -19.00 -3.23 5.39
CA VAL A 215 -17.95 -2.68 6.26
C VAL A 215 -16.89 -3.76 6.52
N PHE A 216 -15.62 -3.38 6.34
CA PHE A 216 -14.45 -4.23 6.54
C PHE A 216 -13.57 -3.69 7.65
N ASN A 217 -12.92 -4.59 8.41
CA ASN A 217 -11.88 -4.23 9.36
C ASN A 217 -10.59 -3.88 8.61
N PHE A 218 -10.12 -2.65 8.71
CA PHE A 218 -8.88 -2.18 8.08
C PHE A 218 -7.75 -2.08 9.11
N GLU A 219 -6.56 -2.56 8.75
CA GLU A 219 -5.36 -2.47 9.59
C GLU A 219 -4.10 -2.26 8.75
N ILE A 220 -3.32 -1.25 9.15
CA ILE A 220 -1.95 -1.05 8.69
C ILE A 220 -0.97 -1.03 9.86
N VAL A 221 0.24 -1.52 9.62
CA VAL A 221 1.35 -1.50 10.55
C VAL A 221 2.56 -0.87 9.87
N TYR A 222 3.04 0.24 10.43
CA TYR A 222 4.26 0.91 10.01
C TYR A 222 5.40 0.58 10.98
N THR A 223 6.52 0.09 10.46
CA THR A 223 7.72 -0.19 11.23
C THR A 223 8.60 1.05 11.29
N VAL A 224 8.86 1.55 12.50
CA VAL A 224 9.69 2.73 12.70
C VAL A 224 11.15 2.32 12.71
N GLU A 225 11.85 2.63 11.61
CA GLU A 225 13.30 2.42 11.46
C GLU A 225 14.10 3.71 11.72
N ASN A 226 13.53 4.87 11.40
CA ASN A 226 14.16 6.17 11.55
C ASN A 226 13.10 7.19 12.01
N ALA A 227 13.36 7.87 13.13
CA ALA A 227 12.43 8.79 13.77
C ALA A 227 12.09 10.00 12.89
N GLU A 228 13.11 10.60 12.26
CA GLU A 228 12.97 11.80 11.41
C GLU A 228 12.13 11.51 10.16
N GLN A 229 12.30 10.33 9.57
CA GLN A 229 11.53 9.91 8.39
C GLN A 229 10.10 9.49 8.74
N ALA A 230 9.88 8.95 9.94
CA ALA A 230 8.60 8.38 10.34
C ALA A 230 7.45 9.40 10.29
N VAL A 231 7.69 10.63 10.73
CA VAL A 231 6.68 11.71 10.71
C VAL A 231 6.20 11.97 9.29
N LYS A 232 7.14 12.13 8.35
CA LYS A 232 6.80 12.36 6.94
C LYS A 232 6.13 11.15 6.29
N ASP A 233 6.61 9.95 6.62
CA ASP A 233 6.05 8.69 6.11
C ASP A 233 4.58 8.53 6.52
N LEU A 234 4.27 8.76 7.80
CA LEU A 234 2.91 8.67 8.32
C LEU A 234 2.02 9.76 7.68
N GLN A 235 2.54 10.97 7.47
CA GLN A 235 1.79 12.05 6.82
C GLN A 235 1.40 11.65 5.39
N ASN A 236 2.34 11.09 4.64
CA ASN A 236 2.11 10.59 3.29
C ASN A 236 1.09 9.43 3.27
N LEU A 237 1.09 8.55 4.28
CA LEU A 237 0.10 7.49 4.41
C LEU A 237 -1.31 8.06 4.67
N ALA A 238 -1.45 9.04 5.56
CA ALA A 238 -2.74 9.69 5.82
C ALA A 238 -3.26 10.42 4.56
N ILE A 239 -2.39 11.15 3.85
CA ILE A 239 -2.72 11.78 2.57
C ILE A 239 -3.16 10.74 1.53
N ALA A 240 -2.45 9.61 1.43
CA ALA A 240 -2.80 8.56 0.49
C ALA A 240 -4.17 7.91 0.80
N LEU A 241 -4.53 7.79 2.09
CA LEU A 241 -5.86 7.34 2.50
C LEU A 241 -6.94 8.37 2.13
N ALA A 242 -6.68 9.66 2.36
CA ALA A 242 -7.63 10.72 1.98
C ALA A 242 -7.88 10.76 0.47
N ILE A 243 -6.81 10.72 -0.34
CA ILE A 243 -6.95 10.66 -1.80
C ILE A 243 -7.67 9.38 -2.25
N LEU A 244 -7.51 8.27 -1.52
CA LEU A 244 -8.21 7.02 -1.84
C LEU A 244 -9.73 7.12 -1.64
N GLU A 245 -10.22 7.93 -0.71
CA GLU A 245 -11.67 8.16 -0.52
C GLU A 245 -12.31 8.92 -1.70
N ASP A 246 -11.53 9.81 -2.34
CA ASP A 246 -11.92 10.54 -3.55
C ASP A 246 -11.66 9.75 -4.85
N ASP A 247 -10.82 8.72 -4.78
CA ASP A 247 -10.54 7.79 -5.88
C ASP A 247 -11.38 6.50 -5.71
N ALA A 248 -11.12 5.51 -6.55
CA ALA A 248 -11.74 4.19 -6.47
C ALA A 248 -10.73 3.12 -6.01
N LEU A 249 -11.19 2.27 -5.09
CA LEU A 249 -10.55 1.01 -4.75
C LEU A 249 -11.05 -0.11 -5.69
N GLY A 250 -10.13 -0.95 -6.17
CA GLY A 250 -10.47 -2.07 -7.05
C GLY A 250 -10.76 -1.69 -8.50
N GLY A 251 -11.57 -2.50 -9.18
CA GLY A 251 -11.87 -2.36 -10.61
C GLY A 251 -13.06 -1.46 -10.90
N HIS A 252 -13.13 -0.97 -12.14
CA HIS A 252 -14.30 -0.24 -12.69
C HIS A 252 -14.64 1.09 -12.00
N GLY A 253 -13.66 1.73 -11.35
CA GLY A 253 -13.85 3.02 -10.66
C GLY A 253 -14.50 4.12 -11.49
N SER A 254 -14.06 4.29 -12.76
CA SER A 254 -14.65 5.28 -13.68
C SER A 254 -16.11 5.03 -14.04
N ARG A 255 -16.67 3.85 -13.68
CA ARG A 255 -18.08 3.48 -13.84
C ARG A 255 -18.86 3.53 -12.51
N GLY A 256 -18.29 4.16 -11.48
CA GLY A 256 -18.93 4.39 -10.19
C GLY A 256 -18.74 3.28 -9.15
N TYR A 257 -17.77 2.38 -9.35
CA TYR A 257 -17.43 1.35 -8.38
C TYR A 257 -16.39 1.84 -7.38
N GLY A 258 -16.38 1.21 -6.20
CA GLY A 258 -15.22 1.24 -5.31
C GLY A 258 -14.97 2.56 -4.58
N LYS A 259 -15.99 3.43 -4.46
CA LYS A 259 -15.91 4.53 -3.50
C LYS A 259 -15.92 3.95 -2.09
N VAL A 260 -14.94 4.34 -1.28
CA VAL A 260 -14.78 3.86 0.10
C VAL A 260 -14.68 5.04 1.07
N ALA A 261 -14.93 4.80 2.35
CA ALA A 261 -14.70 5.74 3.42
C ALA A 261 -14.08 5.01 4.61
N PHE A 262 -13.16 5.67 5.31
CA PHE A 262 -12.55 5.17 6.53
C PHE A 262 -13.15 5.86 7.76
N GLU A 263 -13.54 5.06 8.74
CA GLU A 263 -14.25 5.51 9.94
C GLU A 263 -13.58 4.94 11.20
N ASN A 264 -13.70 5.64 12.33
CA ASN A 264 -13.25 5.17 13.65
C ASN A 264 -11.77 4.76 13.67
N PHE A 265 -10.88 5.66 13.23
CA PHE A 265 -9.46 5.45 13.33
C PHE A 265 -9.00 5.30 14.78
N GLN A 266 -8.17 4.28 15.02
CA GLN A 266 -7.49 4.03 16.28
C GLN A 266 -6.00 3.86 16.01
N LEU A 267 -5.20 4.70 16.65
CA LEU A 267 -3.75 4.70 16.48
C LEU A 267 -3.06 4.17 17.73
N TYR A 268 -2.14 3.23 17.56
CA TYR A 268 -1.33 2.66 18.63
C TYR A 268 0.15 2.79 18.28
N TYR A 269 0.99 3.10 19.27
CA TYR A 269 2.44 3.03 19.12
C TYR A 269 3.03 2.05 20.12
N ARG A 270 3.77 1.05 19.64
CA ARG A 270 4.44 0.03 20.45
C ARG A 270 5.94 0.22 20.34
N ASP A 271 6.55 0.72 21.40
CA ASP A 271 8.00 0.83 21.55
C ASP A 271 8.65 -0.53 21.85
N LEU A 272 9.97 -0.56 21.98
CA LEU A 272 10.70 -1.79 22.30
C LEU A 272 10.37 -2.33 23.70
N GLU A 273 10.20 -1.44 24.69
CA GLU A 273 9.85 -1.85 26.05
C GLU A 273 8.48 -2.54 26.07
N TYR A 274 7.51 -2.05 25.29
CA TYR A 274 6.22 -2.69 25.12
C TYR A 274 6.37 -4.16 24.75
N TYR A 275 7.28 -4.49 23.82
CA TYR A 275 7.50 -5.86 23.36
C TYR A 275 8.22 -6.72 24.39
N LYS A 276 9.13 -6.15 25.18
CA LYS A 276 9.85 -6.87 26.24
C LYS A 276 8.91 -7.28 27.39
N THR A 277 7.82 -6.54 27.61
CA THR A 277 6.91 -6.74 28.75
C THR A 277 5.55 -7.36 28.41
N ILE A 278 5.35 -7.89 27.19
CA ILE A 278 4.03 -8.45 26.78
C ILE A 278 3.56 -9.60 27.69
N GLY A 279 4.48 -10.35 28.30
CA GLY A 279 4.18 -11.53 29.12
C GLY A 279 4.02 -11.29 30.63
N THR A 280 4.15 -10.06 31.13
CA THR A 280 4.07 -9.81 32.58
C THR A 280 2.62 -9.66 33.05
N ALA A 281 2.25 -10.41 34.10
CA ALA A 281 0.87 -10.76 34.50
C ALA A 281 -0.09 -9.63 34.93
N ASN A 282 0.29 -8.35 34.84
CA ASN A 282 -0.51 -7.21 35.32
C ASN A 282 -0.68 -6.10 34.26
N ARG A 283 -0.88 -6.46 32.98
CA ARG A 283 -0.98 -5.45 31.93
C ARG A 283 -2.42 -5.15 31.53
N THR A 284 -2.82 -3.88 31.67
CA THR A 284 -3.99 -3.30 31.02
C THR A 284 -3.76 -3.29 29.50
N ALA A 285 -4.81 -3.51 28.71
CA ALA A 285 -4.74 -3.36 27.25
C ALA A 285 -4.20 -1.96 26.90
N GLN A 286 -3.36 -1.87 25.87
CA GLN A 286 -2.86 -0.57 25.45
C GLN A 286 -4.01 0.26 24.88
N GLU A 287 -4.26 1.40 25.51
CA GLU A 287 -5.18 2.40 24.99
C GLU A 287 -4.62 3.05 23.71
N PRO A 288 -5.48 3.46 22.77
CA PRO A 288 -5.06 4.18 21.58
C PRO A 288 -4.36 5.49 21.96
N LEU A 289 -3.25 5.78 21.29
CA LEU A 289 -2.54 7.05 21.38
C LEU A 289 -3.43 8.21 20.88
N ASN A 290 -4.24 7.93 19.87
CA ASN A 290 -5.21 8.86 19.30
C ASN A 290 -6.37 8.08 18.68
N SER A 291 -7.55 8.68 18.75
CA SER A 291 -8.74 8.23 18.03
C SER A 291 -9.25 9.38 17.16
N SER A 292 -9.69 9.07 15.95
CA SER A 292 -10.27 10.05 15.02
C SER A 292 -11.47 9.43 14.31
N ASP A 293 -12.57 10.16 14.17
CA ASP A 293 -13.81 9.61 13.62
C ASP A 293 -13.70 9.33 12.11
N ASN A 294 -12.93 10.14 11.40
CA ASN A 294 -12.78 10.09 9.96
C ASN A 294 -11.39 10.60 9.50
N THR A 295 -11.15 10.55 8.20
CA THR A 295 -9.85 10.89 7.60
C THR A 295 -9.50 12.37 7.74
N GLU A 296 -10.49 13.27 7.73
CA GLU A 296 -10.27 14.71 7.95
C GLU A 296 -9.77 14.99 9.37
N GLN A 297 -10.42 14.41 10.39
CA GLN A 297 -9.96 14.52 11.77
C GLN A 297 -8.57 13.89 11.96
N LEU A 298 -8.29 12.76 11.30
CA LEU A 298 -6.96 12.13 11.34
C LEU A 298 -5.86 13.08 10.82
N LEU A 299 -6.14 13.81 9.73
CA LEU A 299 -5.23 14.81 9.17
C LEU A 299 -5.11 16.06 10.04
N ASN A 300 -6.21 16.55 10.62
CA ASN A 300 -6.20 17.72 11.50
C ASN A 300 -5.45 17.45 12.81
N ASN A 301 -5.57 16.23 13.34
CA ASN A 301 -4.88 15.81 14.57
C ASN A 301 -3.44 15.35 14.30
N PHE A 302 -2.96 15.45 13.06
CA PHE A 302 -1.71 14.82 12.67
C PHE A 302 -0.51 15.38 13.41
N ASP A 303 -0.45 16.70 13.65
CA ASP A 303 0.60 17.35 14.43
C ASP A 303 0.62 16.88 15.90
N GLN A 304 -0.56 16.61 16.48
CA GLN A 304 -0.68 16.08 17.83
C GLN A 304 -0.24 14.62 17.88
N VAL A 305 -0.62 13.85 16.86
CA VAL A 305 -0.23 12.44 16.67
C VAL A 305 1.28 12.32 16.51
N THR A 306 1.91 13.11 15.63
CA THR A 306 3.35 13.10 15.43
C THR A 306 4.07 13.57 16.68
N SER A 307 3.61 14.63 17.36
CA SER A 307 4.19 15.06 18.63
C SER A 307 4.07 14.00 19.73
N ALA A 308 2.99 13.21 19.74
CA ALA A 308 2.80 12.10 20.68
C ALA A 308 3.72 10.91 20.36
N VAL A 309 3.90 10.60 19.08
CA VAL A 309 4.86 9.58 18.61
C VAL A 309 6.30 10.03 18.87
N GLU A 310 6.68 11.26 18.53
CA GLU A 310 8.01 11.83 18.76
C GLU A 310 8.42 11.80 20.24
N ARG A 311 7.49 12.09 21.16
CA ARG A 311 7.73 11.97 22.61
C ARG A 311 8.00 10.53 23.07
N GLN A 312 7.50 9.55 22.35
CA GLN A 312 7.69 8.12 22.64
C GLN A 312 8.84 7.51 21.83
N LEU A 313 9.30 8.18 20.78
CA LEU A 313 10.51 7.81 20.07
C LEU A 313 11.72 8.11 20.97
N PRO A 314 12.70 7.19 21.05
CA PRO A 314 13.92 7.47 21.79
C PRO A 314 14.58 8.72 21.17
N SER A 315 14.68 9.80 21.95
CA SER A 315 15.43 10.99 21.57
C SER A 315 16.84 10.54 21.20
N GLY A 316 17.25 10.77 19.96
CA GLY A 316 18.53 10.31 19.42
C GLY A 316 19.66 10.68 20.38
N LYS A 317 20.22 9.68 21.06
CA LYS A 317 21.58 9.82 21.57
C LYS A 317 22.47 9.67 20.34
N SER A 318 22.95 10.82 19.86
CA SER A 318 24.09 10.93 18.95
C SER A 318 25.26 10.06 19.41
#